data_AF-A0AAQ6A1I5-F1
#
_entry.id   AF-A0AAQ6A1I5-F1
#
_cell.length_a   1.000
_cell.length_b   1.000
_cell.length_c   1.000
_cell.angle_alpha   90.00
_cell.angle_beta   90.00
_cell.angle_gamma   90.00
#
_symmetry.space_group_name_H-M   'P 1'
#
loop_
_entity.id
_entity.type
_entity.pdbx_description
1 polymer ?
#
loop_
_entity_poly.entity_id
_entity_poly.type
_entity_poly.pdbx_seq_one_letter_code
_entity_poly.pdbx_strand_id
1 'polypeptide(L)'
;IKCYTESCSCKAFYCVLNFLFSDQLQCIIISNIFLGANPSFLDADKLGRGQSGKVTHGGTLYLVNQDHPFTVKFSLSSNGTASSSAQRGLKATDKTKGGSNSEGKEEQPSPTPKRSIKDFFPTSPMKVTHLFEMKETEEDEEERLAEEKLKHLQELAEKSVTDESKRPGSSASSAKACLKSSWQQTGNLMLYTAAGVKGSDKIAGFDIDGCIITTKSGKVFPTAPDDWRILYPEIQPKLAGLLKKGYKVVFFTNQMGIAKGKLRPEVFKSKVEDILATLQLPVQVFVATGPGIYRKPVMGMWNHLCEKANDGVTVDKTQSVFVGDAAGRPENWAPGKKKKDFSCSDRLFALNIGLQFHTPEEYFLGWKSAPYNLPEFDPVSAVLYDPPSASLTSSKTEVIVAVGFPASGKSTFFHTHIVPQGYVYINRDTLGSWQNCVSACQRALKEGRSVAIDNTNPDQESRKRYVDVAKAAGVTCRCFHFSASMEQAKHNNRFCRISCT
;
A
#
# COMPACT_ATOMS: atom_id res chain seq x y z
N ILE A 1 23.61 -7.88 -16.26
CA ILE A 1 22.37 -7.28 -16.78
C ILE A 1 21.48 -6.96 -15.58
N LYS A 2 20.96 -5.73 -15.45
CA LYS A 2 19.84 -5.47 -14.53
C LYS A 2 18.55 -5.61 -15.35
N CYS A 3 17.84 -6.73 -15.19
CA CYS A 3 16.50 -6.85 -15.75
C CYS A 3 15.56 -6.00 -14.89
N TYR A 4 15.12 -4.86 -15.43
CA TYR A 4 13.96 -4.16 -14.92
C TYR A 4 12.75 -4.74 -15.65
N THR A 5 11.88 -5.46 -14.94
CA THR A 5 10.51 -5.65 -15.41
C THR A 5 9.81 -4.30 -15.39
N GLU A 6 8.91 -4.05 -16.35
CA GLU A 6 8.16 -2.80 -16.40
C GLU A 6 7.46 -2.52 -15.07
N SER A 7 7.43 -1.24 -14.70
CA SER A 7 7.08 -0.80 -13.35
C SER A 7 5.59 -0.90 -13.06
N CYS A 8 5.12 -2.10 -12.71
CA CYS A 8 3.94 -2.21 -11.87
C CYS A 8 4.33 -1.71 -10.47
N SER A 9 3.68 -0.64 -10.00
CA SER A 9 4.06 0.17 -8.84
C SER A 9 3.73 -0.49 -7.48
N CYS A 10 4.16 -1.74 -7.30
CA CYS A 10 3.94 -2.56 -6.11
C CYS A 10 5.21 -2.75 -5.28
N LYS A 11 5.21 -2.19 -4.06
CA LYS A 11 6.25 -2.39 -3.03
C LYS A 11 6.19 -3.79 -2.37
N ALA A 12 6.02 -4.85 -3.15
CA ALA A 12 5.83 -6.23 -2.66
C ALA A 12 6.83 -7.26 -3.21
N PHE A 13 7.57 -6.95 -4.29
CA PHE A 13 8.46 -7.91 -4.94
C PHE A 13 9.84 -7.30 -5.26
N TYR A 14 10.77 -7.39 -4.30
CA TYR A 14 12.19 -7.16 -4.53
C TYR A 14 12.96 -8.49 -4.49
N CYS A 15 13.28 -9.01 -5.67
CA CYS A 15 14.26 -10.09 -5.84
C CYS A 15 15.53 -9.48 -6.44
N VAL A 16 16.65 -9.52 -5.72
CA VAL A 16 17.94 -9.05 -6.22
C VAL A 16 18.75 -10.26 -6.67
N LEU A 17 18.86 -10.42 -7.98
CA LEU A 17 19.61 -11.51 -8.60
C LEU A 17 20.98 -11.02 -9.05
N ASN A 18 22.03 -11.63 -8.49
CA ASN A 18 23.38 -11.48 -9.01
C ASN A 18 23.64 -12.58 -10.03
N PHE A 19 24.07 -12.17 -11.23
CA PHE A 19 24.43 -13.06 -12.33
C PHE A 19 25.96 -13.04 -12.48
N LEU A 20 26.59 -14.19 -12.24
CA LEU A 20 28.01 -14.44 -12.48
C LEU A 20 28.16 -15.39 -13.66
N PHE A 21 28.79 -14.93 -14.74
CA PHE A 21 29.06 -15.76 -15.91
C PHE A 21 30.34 -16.56 -15.71
N SER A 22 30.35 -17.83 -16.14
CA SER A 22 31.52 -18.70 -16.07
C SER A 22 31.83 -19.28 -17.44
N ASP A 23 32.78 -18.67 -18.16
CA ASP A 23 33.23 -19.10 -19.49
C ASP A 23 33.64 -20.58 -19.53
N GLN A 24 34.28 -21.09 -18.46
CA GLN A 24 34.73 -22.49 -18.38
C GLN A 24 33.58 -23.50 -18.23
N LEU A 25 32.37 -23.08 -17.83
CA LEU A 25 31.25 -23.97 -17.52
C LEU A 25 30.00 -23.73 -18.39
N GLN A 26 30.03 -22.74 -19.30
CA GLN A 26 28.90 -22.34 -20.14
C GLN A 26 27.57 -22.19 -19.38
N CYS A 27 27.63 -21.67 -18.16
CA CYS A 27 26.48 -21.48 -17.28
C CYS A 27 26.52 -20.10 -16.62
N ILE A 28 25.33 -19.60 -16.26
CA ILE A 28 25.21 -18.43 -15.37
C ILE A 28 24.94 -18.94 -13.96
N ILE A 29 25.78 -18.51 -13.01
CA ILE A 29 25.51 -18.68 -11.58
C ILE A 29 24.56 -17.55 -11.17
N ILE A 30 23.40 -17.93 -10.64
CA ILE A 30 22.36 -17.02 -10.17
C ILE A 30 22.31 -17.12 -8.65
N SER A 31 22.64 -16.03 -7.95
CA SER A 31 22.52 -15.93 -6.49
C SER A 31 21.30 -15.09 -6.11
N ASN A 32 20.38 -15.66 -5.32
CA ASN A 32 19.14 -14.98 -4.92
C ASN A 32 19.29 -14.25 -3.57
N ILE A 33 19.34 -12.91 -3.62
CA ILE A 33 19.29 -12.06 -2.43
C ILE A 33 17.85 -11.60 -2.24
N PHE A 34 17.21 -12.17 -1.22
CA PHE A 34 15.77 -12.12 -1.07
C PHE A 34 15.28 -11.13 0.01
N LEU A 35 14.25 -10.36 -0.33
CA LEU A 35 13.58 -9.35 0.51
C LEU A 35 12.05 -9.57 0.64
N GLY A 36 11.50 -10.71 0.20
CA GLY A 36 10.05 -11.00 0.23
C GLY A 36 9.67 -12.26 1.02
N ALA A 37 8.59 -12.95 0.61
CA ALA A 37 8.15 -14.23 1.19
C ALA A 37 8.01 -15.42 0.19
N ASN A 38 7.77 -15.16 -1.11
CA ASN A 38 7.58 -16.19 -2.14
C ASN A 38 8.91 -16.71 -2.79
N PRO A 39 9.11 -18.02 -2.97
CA PRO A 39 10.31 -18.59 -3.61
C PRO A 39 10.40 -18.32 -5.12
N SER A 40 11.63 -18.32 -5.63
CA SER A 40 11.98 -18.36 -7.06
C SER A 40 12.46 -19.76 -7.45
N PHE A 41 12.45 -20.12 -8.74
CA PHE A 41 12.85 -21.44 -9.23
C PHE A 41 13.82 -21.35 -10.42
N LEU A 42 14.75 -22.29 -10.53
CA LEU A 42 15.53 -22.56 -11.74
C LEU A 42 15.03 -23.88 -12.33
N ASP A 43 14.39 -23.81 -13.49
CA ASP A 43 13.64 -24.90 -14.08
C ASP A 43 12.64 -25.49 -13.06
N ALA A 44 12.89 -26.67 -12.49
CA ALA A 44 12.07 -27.25 -11.42
C ALA A 44 12.59 -26.99 -9.99
N ASP A 45 13.85 -26.53 -9.84
CA ASP A 45 14.55 -26.46 -8.56
C ASP A 45 14.27 -25.16 -7.80
N LYS A 46 13.81 -25.29 -6.56
CA LYS A 46 13.43 -24.16 -5.69
C LYS A 46 14.67 -23.48 -5.09
N LEU A 47 14.86 -22.18 -5.37
CA LEU A 47 15.88 -21.34 -4.74
C LEU A 47 15.37 -20.68 -3.46
N GLY A 48 16.02 -21.00 -2.33
CA GLY A 48 15.86 -20.32 -1.05
C GLY A 48 16.68 -19.02 -0.91
N ARG A 49 16.42 -18.27 0.16
CA ARG A 49 17.12 -17.02 0.49
C ARG A 49 18.63 -17.25 0.67
N GLY A 50 19.44 -16.53 -0.11
CA GLY A 50 20.90 -16.64 -0.06
C GLY A 50 21.48 -17.87 -0.77
N GLN A 51 20.64 -18.72 -1.38
CA GLN A 51 21.12 -19.83 -2.20
C GLN A 51 21.50 -19.36 -3.60
N SER A 52 22.39 -20.11 -4.24
CA SER A 52 22.78 -19.93 -5.63
C SER A 52 22.59 -21.22 -6.41
N GLY A 53 22.08 -21.11 -7.63
CA GLY A 53 22.00 -22.21 -8.58
C GLY A 53 22.67 -21.86 -9.91
N LYS A 54 22.75 -22.85 -10.81
CA LYS A 54 23.33 -22.69 -12.15
C LYS A 54 22.24 -22.88 -13.18
N VAL A 55 22.20 -22.01 -14.18
CA VAL A 55 21.34 -22.17 -15.36
C VAL A 55 22.20 -22.23 -16.63
N THR A 56 21.86 -23.14 -17.53
CA THR A 56 22.55 -23.40 -18.80
C THR A 56 21.73 -22.84 -19.98
N HIS A 57 22.23 -23.04 -21.21
CA HIS A 57 21.54 -22.58 -22.41
C HIS A 57 20.13 -23.20 -22.53
N GLY A 58 19.09 -22.35 -22.61
CA GLY A 58 17.70 -22.78 -22.70
C GLY A 58 17.01 -23.06 -21.36
N GLY A 59 17.73 -23.02 -20.24
CA GLY A 59 17.13 -23.10 -18.90
C GLY A 59 16.31 -21.86 -18.54
N THR A 60 15.30 -22.03 -17.68
CA THR A 60 14.29 -21.01 -17.37
C THR A 60 14.30 -20.65 -15.90
N LEU A 61 14.43 -19.35 -15.61
CA LEU A 61 14.28 -18.78 -14.27
C LEU A 61 12.83 -18.33 -14.07
N TYR A 62 12.20 -18.76 -12.98
CA TYR A 62 10.88 -18.28 -12.56
C TYR A 62 11.04 -17.39 -11.33
N LEU A 63 10.54 -16.16 -11.39
CA LEU A 63 10.81 -15.17 -10.35
C LEU A 63 9.94 -15.36 -9.09
N VAL A 64 8.72 -15.87 -9.24
CA VAL A 64 7.75 -16.07 -8.14
C VAL A 64 6.93 -17.33 -8.40
N ASN A 65 6.97 -18.36 -7.54
CA ASN A 65 6.01 -19.49 -7.54
C ASN A 65 5.77 -20.20 -8.90
N GLN A 66 6.78 -20.31 -9.77
CA GLN A 66 6.68 -20.82 -11.16
C GLN A 66 5.87 -19.91 -12.13
N ASP A 67 5.45 -18.74 -11.69
CA ASP A 67 4.98 -17.66 -12.56
C ASP A 67 6.15 -16.82 -13.09
N HIS A 68 5.93 -16.18 -14.25
CA HIS A 68 6.87 -15.33 -14.97
C HIS A 68 8.20 -16.02 -15.37
N PRO A 69 8.20 -16.86 -16.42
CA PRO A 69 9.39 -17.53 -16.94
C PRO A 69 10.34 -16.60 -17.72
N PHE A 70 11.64 -16.71 -17.44
CA PHE A 70 12.73 -16.05 -18.16
C PHE A 70 13.74 -17.08 -18.66
N THR A 71 13.71 -17.39 -19.96
CA THR A 71 14.63 -18.34 -20.58
C THR A 71 15.98 -17.69 -20.91
N VAL A 72 17.09 -18.30 -20.47
CA VAL A 72 18.44 -17.84 -20.80
C VAL A 72 18.84 -18.34 -22.19
N LYS A 73 19.18 -17.41 -23.08
CA LYS A 73 19.79 -17.69 -24.40
C LYS A 73 21.19 -17.09 -24.45
N PHE A 74 22.16 -17.84 -24.97
CA PHE A 74 23.50 -17.34 -25.24
C PHE A 74 23.64 -17.09 -26.75
N SER A 75 23.87 -15.85 -27.13
CA SER A 75 24.20 -15.48 -28.51
C SER A 75 25.72 -15.34 -28.65
N LEU A 76 26.35 -16.20 -29.44
CA LEU A 76 27.76 -16.05 -29.82
C LEU A 76 27.89 -14.86 -30.79
N SER A 77 28.56 -13.78 -30.36
CA SER A 77 28.86 -12.65 -31.24
C SER A 77 30.05 -12.98 -32.15
N SER A 78 29.77 -13.27 -33.42
CA SER A 78 30.79 -13.57 -34.44
C SER A 78 31.52 -12.30 -34.92
N ASN A 79 32.38 -11.72 -34.07
CA ASN A 79 33.36 -10.70 -34.48
C ASN A 79 34.76 -11.31 -34.46
N GLY A 80 35.13 -11.95 -35.56
CA GLY A 80 36.43 -12.59 -35.78
C GLY A 80 36.50 -13.16 -37.19
N THR A 81 37.29 -12.51 -38.05
CA THR A 81 37.46 -12.83 -39.48
C THR A 81 37.89 -14.28 -39.75
N ALA A 82 37.41 -14.84 -40.86
CA ALA A 82 37.72 -16.19 -41.28
C ALA A 82 39.18 -16.35 -41.77
N SER A 83 39.84 -17.45 -41.37
CA SER A 83 40.94 -18.05 -42.13
C SER A 83 41.00 -19.57 -41.96
N SER A 84 40.85 -20.27 -43.09
CA SER A 84 41.36 -21.62 -43.41
C SER A 84 41.38 -22.72 -42.32
N SER A 85 40.49 -23.69 -42.54
CA SER A 85 40.68 -25.13 -42.34
C SER A 85 42.10 -25.66 -42.03
N ALA A 86 42.22 -26.39 -40.91
CA ALA A 86 43.09 -27.56 -40.81
C ALA A 86 42.54 -28.53 -39.75
N GLN A 87 42.19 -29.76 -40.17
CA GLN A 87 41.90 -30.85 -39.23
C GLN A 87 43.19 -31.30 -38.55
N ARG A 88 43.17 -31.53 -37.24
CA ARG A 88 44.07 -32.49 -36.58
C ARG A 88 43.34 -33.17 -35.42
N GLY A 89 43.20 -34.48 -35.51
CA GLY A 89 42.54 -35.29 -34.49
C GLY A 89 43.52 -35.95 -33.52
N LEU A 90 42.92 -36.49 -32.45
CA LEU A 90 43.31 -37.70 -31.73
C LEU A 90 44.70 -37.80 -31.06
N LYS A 91 44.62 -37.91 -29.73
CA LYS A 91 45.35 -38.85 -28.85
C LYS A 91 46.87 -38.69 -28.67
N ALA A 92 47.29 -38.64 -27.41
CA ALA A 92 47.93 -39.76 -26.67
C ALA A 92 48.94 -39.25 -25.61
N THR A 93 48.84 -39.81 -24.40
CA THR A 93 49.93 -40.39 -23.56
C THR A 93 51.22 -39.60 -23.23
N ASP A 94 51.94 -39.84 -22.13
CA ASP A 94 51.69 -40.47 -20.81
C ASP A 94 52.97 -40.25 -19.95
N LYS A 95 52.82 -40.16 -18.62
CA LYS A 95 53.82 -40.48 -17.56
C LYS A 95 55.23 -39.83 -17.43
N THR A 96 55.62 -39.77 -16.14
CA THR A 96 56.97 -39.90 -15.52
C THR A 96 58.00 -38.76 -15.71
N LYS A 97 59.02 -38.54 -14.84
CA LYS A 97 59.31 -38.68 -13.37
C LYS A 97 60.84 -38.42 -13.19
N GLY A 98 61.30 -37.89 -12.05
CA GLY A 98 62.73 -37.60 -11.74
C GLY A 98 63.05 -36.10 -11.89
N GLY A 99 63.86 -35.41 -11.04
CA GLY A 99 64.97 -35.81 -10.17
C GLY A 99 66.29 -35.28 -10.78
N SER A 100 67.24 -34.61 -10.09
CA SER A 100 67.45 -34.32 -8.66
C SER A 100 68.44 -33.13 -8.44
N ASN A 101 68.56 -32.69 -7.18
CA ASN A 101 69.70 -32.03 -6.49
C ASN A 101 70.47 -30.81 -7.05
N SER A 102 70.53 -29.75 -6.23
CA SER A 102 71.79 -29.20 -5.69
C SER A 102 71.55 -28.50 -4.33
N GLU A 103 72.56 -28.49 -3.44
CA GLU A 103 72.44 -28.05 -2.03
C GLU A 103 72.96 -26.62 -1.79
N GLY A 104 72.48 -25.95 -0.73
CA GLY A 104 73.00 -24.64 -0.27
C GLY A 104 72.38 -24.15 1.05
N LYS A 105 73.23 -23.89 2.05
CA LYS A 105 72.92 -23.37 3.40
C LYS A 105 73.20 -21.85 3.47
N GLU A 106 72.57 -21.00 4.29
CA GLU A 106 71.50 -21.11 5.31
C GLU A 106 70.79 -19.71 5.38
N GLU A 107 69.86 -19.29 6.26
CA GLU A 107 69.35 -19.81 7.54
C GLU A 107 67.82 -19.54 7.72
N GLN A 108 67.42 -18.50 8.46
CA GLN A 108 66.05 -18.16 8.91
C GLN A 108 65.92 -16.62 9.09
N PRO A 109 64.74 -15.97 8.90
CA PRO A 109 63.56 -16.23 9.74
C PRO A 109 62.16 -16.29 9.06
N SER A 110 61.39 -17.26 9.58
CA SER A 110 59.93 -17.49 9.57
C SER A 110 58.95 -16.43 8.99
N PRO A 111 58.05 -16.83 8.08
CA PRO A 111 56.90 -16.02 7.65
C PRO A 111 55.59 -16.36 8.41
N THR A 112 55.00 -15.32 9.02
CA THR A 112 53.56 -15.05 9.27
C THR A 112 52.55 -16.23 9.39
N PRO A 113 51.83 -16.37 10.52
CA PRO A 113 50.61 -17.17 10.59
C PRO A 113 49.41 -16.46 9.91
N LYS A 114 48.49 -17.27 9.36
CA LYS A 114 47.30 -16.86 8.60
C LYS A 114 46.34 -16.00 9.45
N ARG A 115 46.01 -14.78 9.01
CA ARG A 115 44.91 -13.98 9.60
C ARG A 115 43.54 -14.42 9.09
N SER A 116 42.53 -14.32 9.95
CA SER A 116 41.16 -14.76 9.71
C SER A 116 40.25 -13.60 9.32
N ILE A 117 39.16 -13.88 8.60
CA ILE A 117 38.25 -12.88 8.02
C ILE A 117 37.38 -12.11 9.05
N LYS A 118 37.71 -12.19 10.34
CA LYS A 118 36.97 -11.50 11.42
C LYS A 118 37.60 -10.16 11.84
N ASP A 119 38.77 -9.80 11.32
CA ASP A 119 39.49 -8.57 11.70
C ASP A 119 39.00 -7.31 10.94
N PHE A 120 37.96 -7.41 10.11
CA PHE A 120 37.49 -6.32 9.23
C PHE A 120 36.29 -5.51 9.76
N PHE A 121 35.85 -5.74 11.00
CA PHE A 121 34.73 -5.03 11.63
C PHE A 121 35.07 -4.54 13.04
N PRO A 122 35.62 -3.32 13.21
CA PRO A 122 35.62 -2.66 14.50
C PRO A 122 34.19 -2.29 14.89
N THR A 123 33.73 -2.78 16.05
CA THR A 123 32.52 -2.31 16.71
C THR A 123 32.63 -0.82 17.01
N SER A 124 31.66 -0.03 16.57
CA SER A 124 31.62 1.43 16.80
C SER A 124 30.56 1.80 17.85
N PRO A 125 30.76 2.88 18.64
CA PRO A 125 29.95 3.15 19.82
C PRO A 125 28.59 3.77 19.49
N MET A 126 27.65 3.65 20.42
CA MET A 126 26.34 4.26 20.34
C MET A 126 26.47 5.78 20.20
N LYS A 127 25.90 6.36 19.13
CA LYS A 127 25.61 7.80 19.06
C LYS A 127 24.25 8.04 18.41
N VAL A 128 23.47 8.85 19.11
CA VAL A 128 22.08 9.24 18.81
C VAL A 128 21.97 9.79 17.39
N THR A 129 21.05 9.23 16.60
CA THR A 129 20.62 9.81 15.34
C THR A 129 19.26 10.46 15.56
N HIS A 130 19.22 11.80 15.55
CA HIS A 130 17.97 12.52 15.32
C HIS A 130 17.55 12.32 13.85
N LEU A 131 16.88 11.19 13.59
CA LEU A 131 15.87 11.18 12.54
C LEU A 131 14.77 12.15 12.97
N PHE A 132 14.10 12.76 12.00
CA PHE A 132 12.81 13.39 12.26
C PHE A 132 11.82 12.28 12.62
N GLU A 133 11.63 12.06 13.91
CA GLU A 133 10.42 11.39 14.41
C GLU A 133 9.23 12.20 13.90
N MET A 134 8.35 11.52 13.15
CA MET A 134 7.01 12.03 12.95
C MET A 134 6.39 12.06 14.34
N LYS A 135 6.10 13.25 14.87
CA LYS A 135 5.36 13.37 16.13
C LYS A 135 4.07 12.55 16.00
N GLU A 136 3.95 11.53 16.84
CA GLU A 136 2.68 10.85 17.08
C GLU A 136 1.64 11.93 17.42
N THR A 137 0.48 11.82 16.78
CA THR A 137 -0.62 12.74 17.03
C THR A 137 -1.30 12.38 18.35
N GLU A 138 -2.09 13.28 18.93
CA GLU A 138 -2.84 12.99 20.16
C GLU A 138 -3.80 11.79 19.98
N GLU A 139 -4.22 11.50 18.74
CA GLU A 139 -5.00 10.31 18.37
C GLU A 139 -4.18 9.00 18.52
N ASP A 140 -2.87 9.02 18.26
CA ASP A 140 -1.99 7.84 18.32
C ASP A 140 -1.67 7.46 19.79
N GLU A 141 -1.45 8.45 20.67
CA GLU A 141 -1.22 8.23 22.12
C GLU A 141 -2.46 7.66 22.83
N GLU A 142 -3.67 8.18 22.55
CA GLU A 142 -4.92 7.61 23.08
C GLU A 142 -5.18 6.19 22.53
N GLU A 143 -4.82 5.91 21.26
CA GLU A 143 -4.91 4.56 20.69
C GLU A 143 -3.98 3.57 21.44
N ARG A 144 -2.75 4.00 21.77
CA ARG A 144 -1.74 3.19 22.48
C ARG A 144 -2.18 2.80 23.90
N LEU A 145 -2.81 3.71 24.66
CA LEU A 145 -3.32 3.39 26.01
C LEU A 145 -4.54 2.46 26.01
N ALA A 146 -5.27 2.39 24.88
CA ALA A 146 -6.36 1.45 24.66
C ALA A 146 -5.85 0.05 24.25
N GLU A 147 -4.71 -0.03 23.55
CA GLU A 147 -4.08 -1.29 23.11
C GLU A 147 -3.74 -2.22 24.28
N GLU A 148 -3.08 -1.71 25.32
CA GLU A 148 -2.65 -2.54 26.47
C GLU A 148 -3.84 -3.15 27.21
N LYS A 149 -4.93 -2.39 27.38
CA LYS A 149 -6.14 -2.83 28.08
C LYS A 149 -6.93 -3.85 27.28
N LEU A 150 -7.02 -3.68 25.96
CA LEU A 150 -7.75 -4.61 25.08
C LEU A 150 -7.04 -5.96 24.97
N LYS A 151 -5.69 -5.97 24.97
CA LYS A 151 -4.88 -7.19 24.90
C LYS A 151 -5.12 -8.11 26.11
N HIS A 152 -5.13 -7.54 27.31
CA HIS A 152 -5.39 -8.29 28.55
C HIS A 152 -6.81 -8.89 28.62
N LEU A 153 -7.81 -8.23 28.02
CA LEU A 153 -9.17 -8.75 27.91
C LEU A 153 -9.30 -9.95 26.95
N GLN A 154 -8.46 -10.03 25.93
CA GLN A 154 -8.49 -11.14 24.96
C GLN A 154 -7.89 -12.43 25.53
N GLU A 155 -6.82 -12.33 26.33
CA GLU A 155 -6.22 -13.44 27.07
C GLU A 155 -7.20 -14.10 28.07
N LEU A 156 -8.21 -13.36 28.55
CA LEU A 156 -9.28 -13.88 29.39
C LEU A 156 -10.36 -14.62 28.58
N ALA A 157 -10.67 -14.14 27.37
CA ALA A 157 -11.68 -14.75 26.48
C ALA A 157 -11.19 -16.05 25.80
N GLU A 158 -9.88 -16.26 25.69
CA GLU A 158 -9.32 -17.47 25.09
C GLU A 158 -9.42 -18.72 25.97
N LYS A 159 -9.77 -18.57 27.26
CA LYS A 159 -9.92 -19.67 28.21
C LYS A 159 -11.30 -20.33 28.20
N SER A 160 -12.26 -19.89 27.37
CA SER A 160 -13.68 -20.23 27.54
C SER A 160 -14.39 -20.93 26.38
N VAL A 161 -13.72 -21.26 25.25
CA VAL A 161 -14.42 -21.86 24.09
C VAL A 161 -13.63 -23.00 23.43
N THR A 162 -14.04 -24.24 23.72
CA THR A 162 -13.74 -25.44 22.92
C THR A 162 -14.93 -26.43 22.97
N ASP A 163 -15.77 -26.49 21.92
CA ASP A 163 -16.17 -27.78 21.31
C ASP A 163 -16.91 -27.67 19.94
N GLU A 164 -17.00 -28.82 19.27
CA GLU A 164 -17.62 -29.30 17.99
C GLU A 164 -18.99 -28.74 17.46
N SER A 165 -19.51 -29.04 16.24
CA SER A 165 -19.02 -29.61 14.95
C SER A 165 -20.00 -29.30 13.74
N LYS A 166 -20.09 -30.12 12.65
CA LYS A 166 -20.48 -29.69 11.25
C LYS A 166 -21.60 -30.51 10.52
N ARG A 167 -22.16 -29.94 9.40
CA ARG A 167 -22.57 -30.53 8.05
C ARG A 167 -24.06 -30.26 7.56
N PRO A 168 -24.54 -30.59 6.31
CA PRO A 168 -24.71 -29.57 5.22
C PRO A 168 -25.92 -29.67 4.21
N GLY A 169 -26.04 -28.73 3.24
CA GLY A 169 -26.73 -28.85 1.90
C GLY A 169 -28.26 -28.60 1.80
N SER A 170 -28.89 -28.28 0.64
CA SER A 170 -28.47 -27.72 -0.68
C SER A 170 -29.66 -27.21 -1.56
N SER A 171 -29.50 -26.13 -2.35
CA SER A 171 -30.23 -25.73 -3.62
C SER A 171 -31.77 -25.50 -3.61
N ALA A 172 -32.46 -24.76 -4.51
CA ALA A 172 -32.13 -23.97 -5.73
C ALA A 172 -33.12 -22.77 -5.93
N SER A 173 -33.04 -22.05 -7.07
CA SER A 173 -33.41 -20.62 -7.26
C SER A 173 -34.83 -20.25 -7.73
N SER A 174 -35.15 -18.96 -7.55
CA SER A 174 -35.92 -18.03 -8.40
C SER A 174 -35.38 -16.62 -8.02
N ALA A 175 -36.05 -15.50 -8.31
CA ALA A 175 -35.68 -14.19 -7.76
C ALA A 175 -36.00 -14.13 -6.24
N LYS A 176 -35.20 -14.86 -5.46
CA LYS A 176 -35.48 -15.22 -4.07
C LYS A 176 -34.79 -14.26 -3.12
N ALA A 177 -35.59 -13.75 -2.17
CA ALA A 177 -35.05 -13.24 -0.93
C ALA A 177 -34.06 -14.25 -0.34
N CYS A 178 -32.98 -13.76 0.26
CA CYS A 178 -31.92 -14.63 0.78
C CYS A 178 -32.53 -15.70 1.72
N LEU A 179 -32.42 -16.99 1.35
CA LEU A 179 -33.16 -18.06 2.05
C LEU A 179 -32.53 -18.43 3.40
N LYS A 180 -31.23 -18.17 3.57
CA LYS A 180 -30.46 -18.41 4.79
C LYS A 180 -29.45 -17.29 4.93
N SER A 181 -29.29 -16.75 6.13
CA SER A 181 -28.25 -15.76 6.40
C SER A 181 -26.87 -16.30 6.03
N SER A 182 -25.99 -15.47 5.48
CA SER A 182 -24.65 -15.88 5.09
C SER A 182 -23.60 -14.78 5.25
N TRP A 183 -22.39 -15.20 5.65
CA TRP A 183 -21.17 -14.39 5.58
C TRP A 183 -20.40 -14.72 4.30
N GLN A 184 -19.83 -13.68 3.70
CA GLN A 184 -18.89 -13.74 2.58
C GLN A 184 -17.70 -12.83 2.89
N GLN A 185 -16.53 -13.12 2.30
CA GLN A 185 -15.33 -12.31 2.46
C GLN A 185 -14.59 -12.19 1.12
N THR A 186 -14.09 -11.00 0.80
CA THR A 186 -13.36 -10.71 -0.43
C THR A 186 -12.31 -9.65 -0.13
N GLY A 187 -11.06 -10.10 0.09
CA GLY A 187 -9.98 -9.22 0.56
C GLY A 187 -10.34 -8.53 1.87
N ASN A 188 -10.25 -7.19 1.88
CA ASN A 188 -10.55 -6.33 3.04
C ASN A 188 -12.04 -5.99 3.20
N LEU A 189 -12.94 -6.75 2.56
CA LEU A 189 -14.39 -6.65 2.72
C LEU A 189 -14.94 -7.94 3.32
N MET A 190 -15.72 -7.83 4.40
CA MET A 190 -16.68 -8.86 4.81
C MET A 190 -18.10 -8.37 4.54
N LEU A 191 -18.98 -9.29 4.12
CA LEU A 191 -20.37 -9.05 3.79
C LEU A 191 -21.25 -10.06 4.53
N TYR A 192 -22.21 -9.58 5.32
CA TYR A 192 -23.32 -10.38 5.83
C TYR A 192 -24.59 -10.04 5.06
N THR A 193 -25.34 -11.06 4.64
CA THR A 193 -26.69 -10.86 4.12
C THR A 193 -27.65 -11.68 4.98
N ALA A 194 -28.54 -11.01 5.71
CA ALA A 194 -29.55 -11.68 6.51
C ALA A 194 -30.59 -12.39 5.63
N ALA A 195 -31.19 -13.45 6.16
CA ALA A 195 -32.35 -14.08 5.53
C ALA A 195 -33.48 -13.05 5.31
N GLY A 196 -34.18 -13.14 4.17
CA GLY A 196 -35.26 -12.21 3.80
C GLY A 196 -34.82 -10.92 3.09
N VAL A 197 -33.52 -10.59 3.05
CA VAL A 197 -33.01 -9.45 2.26
C VAL A 197 -33.30 -9.65 0.77
N LYS A 198 -33.65 -8.55 0.09
CA LYS A 198 -33.87 -8.42 -1.36
C LYS A 198 -33.14 -7.19 -1.90
N GLY A 199 -32.81 -7.18 -3.18
CA GLY A 199 -32.42 -5.98 -3.92
C GLY A 199 -33.54 -4.93 -3.95
N SER A 200 -33.16 -3.65 -4.07
CA SER A 200 -34.08 -2.53 -4.21
C SER A 200 -33.42 -1.39 -4.99
N ASP A 201 -34.23 -0.57 -5.65
CA ASP A 201 -33.83 0.70 -6.24
C ASP A 201 -33.53 1.76 -5.17
N LYS A 202 -34.02 1.59 -3.94
CA LYS A 202 -33.89 2.54 -2.84
C LYS A 202 -33.09 1.93 -1.69
N ILE A 203 -31.95 2.55 -1.38
CA ILE A 203 -31.08 2.12 -0.29
C ILE A 203 -31.18 3.09 0.88
N ALA A 204 -31.44 2.56 2.07
CA ALA A 204 -31.24 3.28 3.33
C ALA A 204 -29.98 2.71 3.98
N GLY A 205 -28.87 3.44 3.83
CA GLY A 205 -27.56 3.08 4.35
C GLY A 205 -27.32 3.68 5.74
N PHE A 206 -26.70 2.92 6.65
CA PHE A 206 -26.38 3.39 8.01
C PHE A 206 -24.94 3.00 8.41
N ASP A 207 -24.24 3.82 9.19
CA ASP A 207 -23.14 3.31 10.03
C ASP A 207 -23.70 2.46 11.19
N ILE A 208 -22.84 1.73 11.92
CA ILE A 208 -23.19 0.93 13.08
C ILE A 208 -22.80 1.63 14.40
N ASP A 209 -21.51 1.86 14.64
CA ASP A 209 -20.96 2.22 15.95
C ASP A 209 -21.03 3.74 16.14
N GLY A 210 -22.01 4.23 16.89
CA GLY A 210 -22.36 5.65 17.01
C GLY A 210 -23.64 6.04 16.26
N CYS A 211 -24.18 5.14 15.43
CA CYS A 211 -25.38 5.37 14.62
C CYS A 211 -26.54 4.40 14.93
N ILE A 212 -26.32 3.09 14.83
CA ILE A 212 -27.32 2.07 15.20
C ILE A 212 -27.16 1.65 16.66
N ILE A 213 -25.91 1.57 17.13
CA ILE A 213 -25.56 1.17 18.50
C ILE A 213 -24.64 2.19 19.17
N THR A 214 -24.57 2.10 20.50
CA THR A 214 -23.58 2.77 21.34
C THR A 214 -23.15 1.83 22.47
N THR A 215 -22.09 2.13 23.20
CA THR A 215 -21.67 1.32 24.36
C THR A 215 -22.73 1.31 25.46
N LYS A 216 -22.83 0.22 26.20
CA LYS A 216 -23.62 0.15 27.45
C LYS A 216 -22.87 0.88 28.57
N SER A 217 -21.54 0.76 28.59
CA SER A 217 -20.64 1.35 29.58
C SER A 217 -20.52 2.88 29.51
N GLY A 218 -20.97 3.51 28.42
CA GLY A 218 -20.82 4.95 28.18
C GLY A 218 -19.39 5.40 27.85
N LYS A 219 -18.45 4.46 27.70
CA LYS A 219 -17.08 4.73 27.22
C LYS A 219 -17.07 4.89 25.70
N VAL A 220 -16.06 5.59 25.18
CA VAL A 220 -15.86 5.80 23.72
C VAL A 220 -15.63 4.46 23.01
N PHE A 221 -14.86 3.56 23.63
CA PHE A 221 -14.58 2.22 23.11
C PHE A 221 -15.27 1.14 23.96
N PRO A 222 -15.81 0.08 23.36
CA PRO A 222 -16.46 -1.01 24.10
C PRO A 222 -15.43 -1.78 24.94
N THR A 223 -15.78 -2.11 26.18
CA THR A 223 -14.91 -2.89 27.08
C THR A 223 -15.10 -4.41 26.99
N ALA A 224 -16.14 -4.87 26.31
CA ALA A 224 -16.44 -6.29 26.09
C ALA A 224 -17.21 -6.47 24.77
N PRO A 225 -17.27 -7.69 24.19
CA PRO A 225 -18.02 -7.95 22.95
C PRO A 225 -19.50 -7.59 23.03
N ASP A 226 -20.10 -7.70 24.21
CA ASP A 226 -21.50 -7.41 24.52
C ASP A 226 -21.72 -5.98 25.05
N ASP A 227 -20.67 -5.15 25.17
CA ASP A 227 -20.75 -3.73 25.57
C ASP A 227 -21.29 -2.85 24.44
N TRP A 228 -22.53 -3.14 24.04
CA TRP A 228 -23.30 -2.38 23.08
C TRP A 228 -24.80 -2.45 23.39
N ARG A 229 -25.52 -1.40 23.05
CA ARG A 229 -26.99 -1.30 23.06
C ARG A 229 -27.45 -0.51 21.84
N ILE A 230 -28.70 -0.69 21.42
CA ILE A 230 -29.32 0.18 20.41
C ILE A 230 -29.25 1.63 20.89
N LEU A 231 -28.85 2.56 20.01
CA LEU A 231 -28.59 3.96 20.37
C LEU A 231 -29.86 4.70 20.81
N TYR A 232 -30.95 4.57 20.03
CA TYR A 232 -32.26 5.16 20.33
C TYR A 232 -33.38 4.14 20.11
N PRO A 233 -34.44 4.11 20.93
CA PRO A 233 -35.56 3.19 20.76
C PRO A 233 -36.31 3.39 19.43
N GLU A 234 -36.25 4.58 18.83
CA GLU A 234 -36.87 4.92 17.54
C GLU A 234 -36.22 4.21 16.34
N ILE A 235 -35.03 3.63 16.49
CA ILE A 235 -34.26 3.03 15.38
C ILE A 235 -35.01 1.84 14.79
N GLN A 236 -35.40 0.85 15.62
CA GLN A 236 -36.08 -0.36 15.15
C GLN A 236 -37.38 -0.04 14.38
N PRO A 237 -38.34 0.76 14.90
CA PRO A 237 -39.55 1.08 14.16
C PRO A 237 -39.29 1.93 12.90
N LYS A 238 -38.26 2.79 12.88
CA LYS A 238 -37.90 3.54 11.66
C LYS A 238 -37.31 2.62 10.58
N LEU A 239 -36.42 1.70 10.92
CA LEU A 239 -35.88 0.71 9.97
C LEU A 239 -36.99 -0.22 9.45
N ALA A 240 -37.90 -0.68 10.31
CA ALA A 240 -39.08 -1.46 9.92
C ALA A 240 -40.01 -0.66 8.97
N GLY A 241 -40.17 0.64 9.21
CA GLY A 241 -40.92 1.55 8.35
C GLY A 241 -40.28 1.74 6.97
N LEU A 242 -38.96 1.76 6.87
CA LEU A 242 -38.22 1.85 5.61
C LEU A 242 -38.39 0.59 4.76
N LEU A 243 -38.24 -0.59 5.37
CA LEU A 243 -38.47 -1.88 4.70
C LEU A 243 -39.90 -1.98 4.15
N LYS A 244 -40.91 -1.52 4.91
CA LYS A 244 -42.32 -1.44 4.44
C LYS A 244 -42.52 -0.45 3.27
N LYS A 245 -41.68 0.57 3.16
CA LYS A 245 -41.66 1.53 2.04
C LYS A 245 -40.83 1.05 0.83
N GLY A 246 -40.33 -0.19 0.85
CA GLY A 246 -39.54 -0.78 -0.23
C GLY A 246 -38.05 -0.46 -0.19
N TYR A 247 -37.55 0.26 0.82
CA TYR A 247 -36.11 0.47 0.97
C TYR A 247 -35.42 -0.82 1.37
N LYS A 248 -34.25 -1.10 0.77
CA LYS A 248 -33.29 -2.04 1.32
C LYS A 248 -32.48 -1.34 2.41
N VAL A 249 -32.50 -1.89 3.62
CA VAL A 249 -31.67 -1.41 4.74
C VAL A 249 -30.30 -2.06 4.67
N VAL A 250 -29.25 -1.24 4.65
CA VAL A 250 -27.85 -1.69 4.54
C VAL A 250 -27.00 -0.99 5.59
N PHE A 251 -26.16 -1.73 6.31
CA PHE A 251 -25.18 -1.16 7.22
C PHE A 251 -23.79 -1.16 6.58
N PHE A 252 -23.02 -0.08 6.77
CA PHE A 252 -21.69 0.13 6.22
C PHE A 252 -20.74 0.57 7.34
N THR A 253 -19.82 -0.30 7.78
CA THR A 253 -18.98 -0.06 8.97
C THR A 253 -17.48 -0.20 8.70
N ASN A 254 -16.66 0.50 9.49
CA ASN A 254 -15.24 0.78 9.25
C ASN A 254 -14.31 0.08 10.28
N GLN A 255 -14.21 -1.25 10.28
CA GLN A 255 -13.58 -2.07 11.32
C GLN A 255 -12.06 -2.32 11.13
N MET A 256 -11.25 -1.26 11.13
CA MET A 256 -9.78 -1.33 11.01
C MET A 256 -9.09 -2.19 12.08
N GLY A 257 -9.72 -2.34 13.25
CA GLY A 257 -9.22 -3.21 14.33
C GLY A 257 -9.00 -4.66 13.88
N ILE A 258 -9.74 -5.12 12.86
CA ILE A 258 -9.58 -6.47 12.30
C ILE A 258 -8.22 -6.61 11.59
N ALA A 259 -7.90 -5.72 10.62
CA ALA A 259 -6.60 -5.74 9.95
C ALA A 259 -5.42 -5.39 10.88
N LYS A 260 -5.64 -4.59 11.94
CA LYS A 260 -4.63 -4.34 12.99
C LYS A 260 -4.46 -5.53 13.97
N GLY A 261 -5.24 -6.61 13.84
CA GLY A 261 -5.20 -7.76 14.77
C GLY A 261 -5.78 -7.48 16.17
N LYS A 262 -6.35 -6.28 16.38
CA LYS A 262 -6.95 -5.84 17.65
C LYS A 262 -8.35 -6.38 17.89
N LEU A 263 -9.03 -6.85 16.85
CA LEU A 263 -10.39 -7.40 16.92
C LEU A 263 -10.47 -8.67 16.09
N ARG A 264 -10.77 -9.81 16.72
CA ARG A 264 -10.96 -11.08 16.00
C ARG A 264 -12.22 -10.98 15.10
N PRO A 265 -12.16 -11.34 13.81
CA PRO A 265 -13.29 -11.24 12.90
C PRO A 265 -14.55 -11.96 13.43
N GLU A 266 -14.37 -13.11 14.07
CA GLU A 266 -15.44 -13.99 14.58
C GLU A 266 -16.23 -13.32 15.70
N VAL A 267 -15.55 -12.57 16.57
CA VAL A 267 -16.18 -11.78 17.63
C VAL A 267 -17.03 -10.65 17.04
N PHE A 268 -16.54 -10.01 15.97
CA PHE A 268 -17.32 -8.98 15.28
C PHE A 268 -18.50 -9.57 14.48
N LYS A 269 -18.35 -10.76 13.87
CA LYS A 269 -19.45 -11.48 13.21
C LYS A 269 -20.58 -11.77 14.20
N SER A 270 -20.26 -12.32 15.38
CA SER A 270 -21.23 -12.55 16.45
C SER A 270 -21.94 -11.25 16.84
N LYS A 271 -21.18 -10.18 17.13
CA LYS A 271 -21.76 -8.86 17.49
C LYS A 271 -22.77 -8.38 16.44
N VAL A 272 -22.46 -8.52 15.14
CA VAL A 272 -23.38 -8.16 14.05
C VAL A 272 -24.64 -9.04 14.07
N GLU A 273 -24.50 -10.35 14.25
CA GLU A 273 -25.64 -11.28 14.33
C GLU A 273 -26.54 -10.96 15.53
N ASP A 274 -25.97 -10.66 16.70
CA ASP A 274 -26.71 -10.31 17.93
C ASP A 274 -27.49 -8.98 17.77
N ILE A 275 -26.90 -7.99 17.09
CA ILE A 275 -27.59 -6.72 16.76
C ILE A 275 -28.78 -6.98 15.84
N LEU A 276 -28.61 -7.81 14.81
CA LEU A 276 -29.69 -8.09 13.85
C LEU A 276 -30.77 -8.99 14.45
N ALA A 277 -30.41 -9.92 15.34
CA ALA A 277 -31.35 -10.69 16.16
C ALA A 277 -32.16 -9.78 17.10
N THR A 278 -31.54 -8.74 17.67
CA THR A 278 -32.22 -7.75 18.52
C THR A 278 -33.18 -6.87 17.71
N LEU A 279 -32.78 -6.43 16.51
CA LEU A 279 -33.63 -5.62 15.63
C LEU A 279 -34.77 -6.44 15.00
N GLN A 280 -34.56 -7.73 14.75
CA GLN A 280 -35.48 -8.65 14.05
C GLN A 280 -35.83 -8.17 12.62
N LEU A 281 -34.86 -7.64 11.89
CA LEU A 281 -35.04 -7.08 10.54
C LEU A 281 -34.06 -7.66 9.51
N PRO A 282 -34.51 -7.88 8.25
CA PRO A 282 -33.63 -8.32 7.16
C PRO A 282 -32.71 -7.17 6.72
N VAL A 283 -31.47 -7.17 7.21
CA VAL A 283 -30.45 -6.17 6.90
C VAL A 283 -29.23 -6.82 6.23
N GLN A 284 -28.60 -6.09 5.31
CA GLN A 284 -27.31 -6.45 4.73
C GLN A 284 -26.19 -5.61 5.37
N VAL A 285 -25.04 -6.18 5.69
CA VAL A 285 -23.95 -5.50 6.42
C VAL A 285 -22.63 -5.62 5.66
N PHE A 286 -22.03 -4.49 5.32
CA PHE A 286 -20.72 -4.38 4.69
C PHE A 286 -19.71 -3.88 5.73
N VAL A 287 -18.58 -4.59 5.84
CA VAL A 287 -17.55 -4.36 6.85
C VAL A 287 -16.21 -4.17 6.16
N ALA A 288 -15.70 -2.94 6.17
CA ALA A 288 -14.36 -2.63 5.70
C ALA A 288 -13.33 -2.99 6.79
N THR A 289 -12.68 -4.15 6.67
CA THR A 289 -11.82 -4.73 7.72
C THR A 289 -10.43 -4.11 7.79
N GLY A 290 -10.03 -3.34 6.76
CA GLY A 290 -8.69 -2.76 6.64
C GLY A 290 -8.66 -1.49 5.78
N PRO A 291 -7.48 -1.03 5.34
CA PRO A 291 -7.34 0.08 4.39
C PRO A 291 -7.74 -0.36 2.98
N GLY A 292 -7.89 0.61 2.07
CA GLY A 292 -8.18 0.38 0.65
C GLY A 292 -9.53 0.96 0.18
N ILE A 293 -10.01 0.50 -0.97
CA ILE A 293 -11.25 0.95 -1.62
C ILE A 293 -12.50 0.87 -0.73
N TYR A 294 -12.56 -0.11 0.18
CA TYR A 294 -13.76 -0.37 0.99
C TYR A 294 -13.89 0.59 2.19
N ARG A 295 -12.81 1.24 2.65
CA ARG A 295 -12.85 2.07 3.86
C ARG A 295 -13.47 3.44 3.57
N LYS A 296 -14.59 3.76 4.22
CA LYS A 296 -15.23 5.09 4.16
C LYS A 296 -14.19 6.19 4.45
N PRO A 297 -14.17 7.30 3.71
CA PRO A 297 -15.19 7.77 2.77
C PRO A 297 -15.10 7.22 1.34
N VAL A 298 -14.23 6.25 1.05
CA VAL A 298 -14.11 5.69 -0.31
C VAL A 298 -15.31 4.79 -0.63
N MET A 299 -15.79 4.84 -1.88
CA MET A 299 -17.06 4.24 -2.30
C MET A 299 -17.06 2.71 -2.46
N GLY A 300 -15.97 2.00 -2.20
CA GLY A 300 -15.84 0.58 -2.60
C GLY A 300 -16.92 -0.35 -2.04
N MET A 301 -17.42 -0.11 -0.82
CA MET A 301 -18.55 -0.89 -0.28
C MET A 301 -19.86 -0.60 -1.02
N TRP A 302 -20.10 0.67 -1.39
CA TRP A 302 -21.29 1.07 -2.15
C TRP A 302 -21.25 0.53 -3.60
N ASN A 303 -20.09 0.58 -4.24
CA ASN A 303 -19.91 0.01 -5.57
C ASN A 303 -20.14 -1.51 -5.53
N HIS A 304 -19.58 -2.21 -4.54
CA HIS A 304 -19.83 -3.65 -4.34
C HIS A 304 -21.31 -3.96 -4.08
N LEU A 305 -22.02 -3.12 -3.30
CA LEU A 305 -23.48 -3.23 -3.15
C LEU A 305 -24.16 -3.21 -4.52
N CYS A 306 -23.94 -2.15 -5.31
CA CYS A 306 -24.62 -1.93 -6.59
C CYS A 306 -24.28 -3.01 -7.63
N GLU A 307 -23.00 -3.38 -7.74
CA GLU A 307 -22.50 -4.29 -8.78
C GLU A 307 -22.80 -5.77 -8.48
N LYS A 308 -22.73 -6.19 -7.20
CA LYS A 308 -22.60 -7.61 -6.84
C LYS A 308 -23.60 -8.10 -5.81
N ALA A 309 -24.22 -7.21 -5.03
CA ALA A 309 -24.99 -7.59 -3.84
C ALA A 309 -26.40 -6.98 -3.80
N ASN A 310 -26.92 -6.45 -4.91
CA ASN A 310 -28.25 -5.85 -5.04
C ASN A 310 -29.16 -6.51 -6.08
N ASP A 311 -28.97 -7.81 -6.35
CA ASP A 311 -29.80 -8.63 -7.25
C ASP A 311 -29.96 -8.07 -8.68
N GLY A 312 -28.97 -7.30 -9.15
CA GLY A 312 -29.00 -6.62 -10.45
C GLY A 312 -29.90 -5.37 -10.51
N VAL A 313 -30.55 -4.97 -9.40
CA VAL A 313 -31.41 -3.79 -9.36
C VAL A 313 -30.54 -2.52 -9.33
N THR A 314 -30.76 -1.63 -10.30
CA THR A 314 -30.09 -0.32 -10.36
C THR A 314 -30.63 0.61 -9.26
N VAL A 315 -29.73 1.26 -8.52
CA VAL A 315 -30.07 2.13 -7.38
C VAL A 315 -30.32 3.56 -7.83
N ASP A 316 -31.48 4.12 -7.47
CA ASP A 316 -31.77 5.55 -7.52
C ASP A 316 -31.13 6.24 -6.30
N LYS A 317 -30.02 6.94 -6.55
CA LYS A 317 -29.30 7.72 -5.54
C LYS A 317 -30.12 8.88 -4.97
N THR A 318 -31.06 9.44 -5.74
CA THR A 318 -31.84 10.63 -5.32
C THR A 318 -32.90 10.29 -4.28
N GLN A 319 -33.41 9.05 -4.31
CA GLN A 319 -34.33 8.49 -3.31
C GLN A 319 -33.62 7.72 -2.19
N SER A 320 -32.31 7.50 -2.33
CA SER A 320 -31.46 6.79 -1.36
C SER A 320 -30.81 7.75 -0.36
N VAL A 321 -30.50 7.23 0.83
CA VAL A 321 -30.02 8.02 1.96
C VAL A 321 -28.89 7.30 2.70
N PHE A 322 -27.96 8.06 3.26
CA PHE A 322 -26.96 7.54 4.20
C PHE A 322 -27.02 8.27 5.54
N VAL A 323 -26.91 7.53 6.64
CA VAL A 323 -26.97 8.05 8.01
C VAL A 323 -25.75 7.60 8.79
N GLY A 324 -25.06 8.53 9.46
CA GLY A 324 -23.86 8.21 10.24
C GLY A 324 -23.43 9.35 11.17
N ASP A 325 -22.70 9.03 12.23
CA ASP A 325 -22.29 10.00 13.25
C ASP A 325 -20.95 10.66 12.94
N ALA A 326 -20.11 10.06 12.09
CA ALA A 326 -18.85 10.64 11.61
C ALA A 326 -19.13 11.76 10.59
N ALA A 327 -19.72 12.85 11.07
CA ALA A 327 -20.37 13.89 10.30
C ALA A 327 -19.63 15.24 10.33
N GLY A 328 -18.45 15.32 10.96
CA GLY A 328 -17.62 16.52 11.02
C GLY A 328 -18.22 17.68 11.83
N ARG A 329 -19.10 17.40 12.80
CA ARG A 329 -19.69 18.43 13.68
C ARG A 329 -18.64 19.02 14.63
N PRO A 330 -18.62 20.35 14.86
CA PRO A 330 -17.67 21.01 15.75
C PRO A 330 -17.97 20.74 17.23
N GLU A 331 -17.10 21.18 18.14
CA GLU A 331 -17.39 21.12 19.58
C GLU A 331 -18.66 21.88 19.95
N ASN A 332 -19.40 21.35 20.94
CA ASN A 332 -20.65 21.96 21.45
C ASN A 332 -21.78 22.08 20.40
N TRP A 333 -21.77 21.23 19.37
CA TRP A 333 -22.81 21.21 18.32
C TRP A 333 -24.23 20.92 18.85
N ALA A 334 -24.35 20.34 20.05
CA ALA A 334 -25.61 20.20 20.80
C ALA A 334 -25.36 20.17 22.31
N PRO A 335 -26.39 20.42 23.15
CA PRO A 335 -26.28 20.33 24.61
C PRO A 335 -25.69 19.00 25.08
N GLY A 336 -24.65 19.07 25.91
CA GLY A 336 -23.91 17.90 26.41
C GLY A 336 -22.85 17.32 25.47
N LYS A 337 -22.84 17.67 24.17
CA LYS A 337 -21.86 17.19 23.18
C LYS A 337 -20.61 18.08 23.16
N LYS A 338 -19.81 18.01 24.23
CA LYS A 338 -18.62 18.87 24.42
C LYS A 338 -17.48 18.63 23.42
N LYS A 339 -17.37 17.43 22.85
CA LYS A 339 -16.35 17.08 21.84
C LYS A 339 -16.90 17.25 20.42
N LYS A 340 -16.03 17.62 19.48
CA LYS A 340 -16.27 17.48 18.03
C LYS A 340 -16.46 16.01 17.64
N ASP A 341 -17.04 15.75 16.48
CA ASP A 341 -17.02 14.40 15.89
C ASP A 341 -15.56 13.98 15.62
N PHE A 342 -15.24 12.71 15.85
CA PHE A 342 -13.90 12.15 15.62
C PHE A 342 -13.51 12.11 14.13
N SER A 343 -14.48 12.19 13.22
CA SER A 343 -14.25 12.13 11.79
C SER A 343 -15.42 12.74 11.00
N CYS A 344 -15.20 12.97 9.71
CA CYS A 344 -16.20 13.35 8.71
C CYS A 344 -16.45 12.21 7.69
N SER A 345 -16.02 10.98 8.00
CA SER A 345 -15.97 9.87 7.03
C SER A 345 -17.32 9.41 6.50
N ASP A 346 -18.41 9.63 7.24
CA ASP A 346 -19.76 9.23 6.82
C ASP A 346 -20.40 10.26 5.91
N ARG A 347 -20.30 11.55 6.28
CA ARG A 347 -20.73 12.65 5.42
C ARG A 347 -19.98 12.64 4.09
N LEU A 348 -18.67 12.41 4.12
CA LEU A 348 -17.84 12.31 2.92
C LEU A 348 -18.11 11.04 2.09
N PHE A 349 -18.50 9.92 2.71
CA PHE A 349 -18.96 8.73 1.99
C PHE A 349 -20.23 9.03 1.20
N ALA A 350 -21.23 9.64 1.83
CA ALA A 350 -22.47 10.07 1.18
C ALA A 350 -22.20 11.09 0.05
N LEU A 351 -21.34 12.08 0.32
CA LEU A 351 -20.95 13.11 -0.65
C LEU A 351 -20.30 12.51 -1.90
N ASN A 352 -19.33 11.61 -1.74
CA ASN A 352 -18.64 10.96 -2.85
C ASN A 352 -19.61 10.13 -3.72
N ILE A 353 -20.60 9.48 -3.11
CA ILE A 353 -21.60 8.70 -3.83
C ILE A 353 -22.64 9.60 -4.51
N GLY A 354 -22.96 10.75 -3.91
CA GLY A 354 -24.09 11.61 -4.29
C GLY A 354 -25.41 11.20 -3.62
N LEU A 355 -25.36 10.86 -2.33
CA LEU A 355 -26.54 10.51 -1.51
C LEU A 355 -26.97 11.67 -0.61
N GLN A 356 -28.25 11.69 -0.24
CA GLN A 356 -28.71 12.51 0.89
C GLN A 356 -28.07 11.99 2.19
N PHE A 357 -27.63 12.92 3.06
CA PHE A 357 -26.94 12.59 4.31
C PHE A 357 -27.66 13.17 5.52
N HIS A 358 -27.77 12.37 6.59
CA HIS A 358 -28.23 12.83 7.90
C HIS A 358 -27.37 12.25 9.03
N THR A 359 -27.35 12.94 10.17
CA THR A 359 -26.86 12.37 11.43
C THR A 359 -27.93 11.51 12.11
N PRO A 360 -27.56 10.62 13.06
CA PRO A 360 -28.53 9.80 13.78
C PRO A 360 -29.56 10.64 14.53
N GLU A 361 -29.15 11.77 15.13
CA GLU A 361 -30.04 12.71 15.80
C GLU A 361 -31.04 13.38 14.84
N GLU A 362 -30.59 13.85 13.69
CA GLU A 362 -31.46 14.40 12.63
C GLU A 362 -32.45 13.34 12.13
N TYR A 363 -31.96 12.14 11.80
CA TYR A 363 -32.75 11.11 11.13
C TYR A 363 -33.72 10.36 12.06
N PHE A 364 -33.24 9.93 13.23
CA PHE A 364 -34.04 9.14 14.17
C PHE A 364 -34.84 10.00 15.14
N LEU A 365 -34.30 11.12 15.62
CA LEU A 365 -34.97 11.97 16.62
C LEU A 365 -35.65 13.20 16.01
N GLY A 366 -35.45 13.49 14.71
CA GLY A 366 -36.05 14.66 14.05
C GLY A 366 -35.44 15.99 14.50
N TRP A 367 -34.19 15.98 14.98
CA TRP A 367 -33.49 17.20 15.37
C TRP A 367 -33.20 18.09 14.16
N LYS A 368 -33.07 19.40 14.41
CA LYS A 368 -32.58 20.35 13.40
C LYS A 368 -31.14 20.00 13.00
N SER A 369 -30.78 20.32 11.76
CA SER A 369 -29.45 19.96 11.28
C SER A 369 -28.34 20.69 12.05
N ALA A 370 -27.31 19.92 12.42
CA ALA A 370 -26.15 20.43 13.15
C ALA A 370 -25.13 21.09 12.21
N PRO A 371 -24.42 22.14 12.64
CA PRO A 371 -23.31 22.69 11.87
C PRO A 371 -22.21 21.62 11.69
N TYR A 372 -21.50 21.68 10.58
CA TYR A 372 -20.40 20.76 10.27
C TYR A 372 -19.32 21.44 9.43
N ASN A 373 -18.10 20.94 9.54
CA ASN A 373 -16.96 21.36 8.74
C ASN A 373 -16.57 20.26 7.75
N LEU A 374 -16.41 20.62 6.47
CA LEU A 374 -15.77 19.77 5.48
C LEU A 374 -14.24 19.96 5.53
N PRO A 375 -13.44 19.00 5.02
CA PRO A 375 -12.02 19.22 4.80
C PRO A 375 -11.79 20.43 3.89
N GLU A 376 -10.74 21.20 4.16
CA GLU A 376 -10.35 22.40 3.37
C GLU A 376 -10.00 22.07 1.91
N PHE A 377 -9.59 20.83 1.64
CA PHE A 377 -9.21 20.38 0.30
C PHE A 377 -10.36 19.65 -0.42
N ASP A 378 -10.80 20.24 -1.53
CA ASP A 378 -11.64 19.61 -2.56
C ASP A 378 -10.78 19.18 -3.77
N PRO A 379 -10.77 17.89 -4.17
CA PRO A 379 -9.97 17.39 -5.29
C PRO A 379 -10.51 17.76 -6.70
N VAL A 380 -11.65 18.44 -6.83
CA VAL A 380 -12.36 18.59 -8.12
C VAL A 380 -11.80 19.72 -9.03
N SER A 381 -10.87 20.56 -8.57
CA SER A 381 -10.28 21.62 -9.41
C SER A 381 -8.77 21.83 -9.22
N ALA A 382 -8.00 21.83 -10.32
CA ALA A 382 -6.59 22.21 -10.34
C ALA A 382 -6.16 22.79 -11.70
N VAL A 383 -5.43 23.90 -11.69
CA VAL A 383 -4.66 24.42 -12.84
C VAL A 383 -3.30 23.73 -12.86
N LEU A 384 -2.81 23.29 -14.02
CA LEU A 384 -1.62 22.42 -14.11
C LEU A 384 -0.30 23.13 -13.78
N TYR A 385 -0.17 24.42 -14.10
CA TYR A 385 0.95 25.29 -13.71
C TYR A 385 0.59 26.77 -13.88
N ASP A 386 1.31 27.64 -13.15
CA ASP A 386 1.12 29.09 -13.10
C ASP A 386 2.47 29.81 -13.38
N PRO A 387 2.54 30.81 -14.29
CA PRO A 387 1.50 31.22 -15.22
C PRO A 387 1.19 30.13 -16.27
N PRO A 388 -0.05 30.05 -16.78
CA PRO A 388 -0.43 29.07 -17.83
C PRO A 388 0.39 29.20 -19.14
N SER A 389 1.10 30.30 -19.34
CA SER A 389 2.00 30.55 -20.47
C SER A 389 3.46 30.13 -20.21
N ALA A 390 3.77 29.51 -19.07
CA ALA A 390 5.13 29.10 -18.73
C ALA A 390 5.62 27.95 -19.63
N SER A 391 6.74 28.14 -20.32
CA SER A 391 7.40 27.04 -21.05
C SER A 391 7.98 26.04 -20.04
N LEU A 392 7.53 24.78 -20.11
CA LEU A 392 8.05 23.72 -19.25
C LEU A 392 9.51 23.37 -19.59
N THR A 393 9.93 23.51 -20.84
CA THR A 393 11.31 23.22 -21.29
C THR A 393 12.02 24.44 -21.87
N SER A 394 13.33 24.28 -22.08
CA SER A 394 14.25 25.26 -22.66
C SER A 394 15.05 24.61 -23.79
N SER A 395 15.29 25.35 -24.87
CA SER A 395 16.22 24.96 -25.94
C SER A 395 17.70 25.11 -25.54
N LYS A 396 17.99 25.83 -24.46
CA LYS A 396 19.33 25.95 -23.85
C LYS A 396 19.45 25.00 -22.67
N THR A 397 20.64 24.41 -22.49
CA THR A 397 20.99 23.57 -21.35
C THR A 397 20.67 24.27 -20.03
N GLU A 398 19.95 23.58 -19.14
CA GLU A 398 19.53 24.11 -17.84
C GLU A 398 19.44 23.04 -16.75
N VAL A 399 19.26 23.47 -15.51
CA VAL A 399 18.89 22.61 -14.37
C VAL A 399 17.50 23.01 -13.87
N ILE A 400 16.56 22.06 -13.83
CA ILE A 400 15.26 22.21 -13.17
C ILE A 400 15.33 21.51 -11.81
N VAL A 401 15.04 22.25 -10.74
CA VAL A 401 14.98 21.72 -9.37
C VAL A 401 13.53 21.63 -8.91
N ALA A 402 13.05 20.42 -8.64
CA ALA A 402 11.74 20.19 -8.05
C ALA A 402 11.72 20.61 -6.58
N VAL A 403 10.62 21.21 -6.12
CA VAL A 403 10.40 21.51 -4.69
C VAL A 403 8.97 21.16 -4.34
N GLY A 404 8.76 20.40 -3.26
CA GLY A 404 7.42 20.08 -2.76
C GLY A 404 7.35 18.74 -2.02
N PHE A 405 6.26 18.51 -1.30
CA PHE A 405 6.06 17.33 -0.45
C PHE A 405 6.29 15.99 -1.19
N PRO A 406 6.71 14.92 -0.50
CA PRO A 406 6.60 13.57 -1.06
C PRO A 406 5.13 13.29 -1.43
N ALA A 407 4.91 12.50 -2.49
CA ALA A 407 3.58 12.23 -3.06
C ALA A 407 2.78 13.45 -3.61
N SER A 408 3.39 14.62 -3.80
CA SER A 408 2.76 15.77 -4.51
C SER A 408 2.71 15.64 -6.05
N GLY A 409 2.87 14.43 -6.61
CA GLY A 409 2.83 14.19 -8.06
C GLY A 409 4.10 14.54 -8.85
N LYS A 410 5.17 15.02 -8.19
CA LYS A 410 6.40 15.49 -8.86
C LYS A 410 6.98 14.50 -9.87
N SER A 411 7.25 13.27 -9.45
CA SER A 411 7.85 12.23 -10.30
C SER A 411 7.00 11.95 -11.53
N THR A 412 5.67 11.85 -11.35
CA THR A 412 4.71 11.71 -12.44
C THR A 412 4.81 12.88 -13.42
N PHE A 413 4.78 14.13 -12.92
CA PHE A 413 4.89 15.32 -13.74
C PHE A 413 6.21 15.36 -14.55
N PHE A 414 7.35 15.06 -13.94
CA PHE A 414 8.64 14.99 -14.65
C PHE A 414 8.64 13.88 -15.71
N HIS A 415 8.17 12.68 -15.39
CA HIS A 415 8.10 11.58 -16.34
C HIS A 415 7.12 11.83 -17.50
N THR A 416 6.04 12.59 -17.28
CA THR A 416 5.07 12.94 -18.33
C THR A 416 5.54 14.09 -19.22
N HIS A 417 6.14 15.15 -18.65
CA HIS A 417 6.35 16.41 -19.38
C HIS A 417 7.81 16.78 -19.67
N ILE A 418 8.78 16.27 -18.90
CA ILE A 418 10.17 16.76 -18.91
C ILE A 418 11.16 15.69 -19.39
N VAL A 419 11.07 14.46 -18.86
CA VAL A 419 11.94 13.34 -19.28
C VAL A 419 11.78 12.97 -20.76
N PRO A 420 10.56 12.95 -21.36
CA PRO A 420 10.39 12.71 -22.79
C PRO A 420 11.04 13.76 -23.69
N GLN A 421 11.34 14.95 -23.14
CA GLN A 421 12.01 16.06 -23.83
C GLN A 421 13.55 15.97 -23.73
N GLY A 422 14.10 14.82 -23.30
CA GLY A 422 15.54 14.55 -23.28
C GLY A 422 16.28 14.97 -22.01
N TYR A 423 15.56 15.45 -20.97
CA TYR A 423 16.18 15.87 -19.71
C TYR A 423 16.71 14.67 -18.92
N VAL A 424 17.90 14.82 -18.34
CA VAL A 424 18.51 13.82 -17.46
C VAL A 424 17.78 13.83 -16.12
N TYR A 425 17.01 12.78 -15.86
CA TYR A 425 16.32 12.58 -14.61
C TYR A 425 17.28 12.13 -13.49
N ILE A 426 17.28 12.86 -12.37
CA ILE A 426 18.12 12.59 -11.20
C ILE A 426 17.23 12.59 -9.96
N ASN A 427 17.16 11.44 -9.28
CA ASN A 427 16.37 11.22 -8.08
C ASN A 427 17.22 10.49 -7.02
N ARG A 428 17.19 10.98 -5.77
CA ARG A 428 17.98 10.44 -4.66
C ARG A 428 17.54 9.04 -4.24
N ASP A 429 16.27 8.68 -4.38
CA ASP A 429 15.79 7.34 -4.03
C ASP A 429 16.42 6.26 -4.93
N THR A 430 16.82 6.63 -6.15
CA THR A 430 17.53 5.74 -7.09
C THR A 430 19.06 5.79 -6.90
N LEU A 431 19.61 6.94 -6.49
CA LEU A 431 21.07 7.16 -6.38
C LEU A 431 21.62 7.06 -4.94
N GLY A 432 20.76 6.89 -3.95
CA GLY A 432 21.06 6.76 -2.51
C GLY A 432 21.45 8.07 -1.82
N SER A 433 22.53 8.71 -2.27
CA SER A 433 23.13 9.88 -1.61
C SER A 433 22.91 11.18 -2.38
N TRP A 434 22.92 12.31 -1.66
CA TRP A 434 22.84 13.63 -2.31
C TRP A 434 24.11 13.94 -3.11
N GLN A 435 25.27 13.45 -2.65
CA GLN A 435 26.55 13.56 -3.35
C GLN A 435 26.49 12.87 -4.71
N ASN A 436 25.88 11.69 -4.80
CA ASN A 436 25.69 10.97 -6.06
C ASN A 436 24.78 11.75 -7.03
N CYS A 437 23.75 12.44 -6.50
CA CYS A 437 22.88 13.31 -7.29
C CYS A 437 23.65 14.52 -7.85
N VAL A 438 24.47 15.18 -7.03
CA VAL A 438 25.34 16.31 -7.44
C VAL A 438 26.34 15.88 -8.50
N SER A 439 27.04 14.76 -8.30
CA SER A 439 28.00 14.21 -9.28
C SER A 439 27.34 13.78 -10.59
N ALA A 440 26.11 13.24 -10.54
CA ALA A 440 25.34 12.93 -11.74
C ALA A 440 24.91 14.20 -12.51
N CYS A 441 24.50 15.26 -11.79
CA CYS A 441 24.13 16.55 -12.38
C CYS A 441 25.34 17.20 -13.08
N GLN A 442 26.49 17.27 -12.41
CA GLN A 442 27.74 17.79 -12.98
C GLN A 442 28.15 17.04 -14.25
N ARG A 443 27.98 15.71 -14.28
CA ARG A 443 28.31 14.89 -15.46
C ARG A 443 27.39 15.19 -16.64
N ALA A 444 26.08 15.21 -16.41
CA ALA A 444 25.08 15.52 -17.43
C ALA A 444 25.29 16.91 -18.07
N LEU A 445 25.62 17.93 -17.26
CA LEU A 445 25.92 19.27 -17.76
C LEU A 445 27.21 19.33 -18.58
N LYS A 446 28.26 18.57 -18.21
CA LYS A 446 29.49 18.43 -19.02
C LYS A 446 29.23 17.78 -20.37
N GLU A 447 28.21 16.93 -20.47
CA GLU A 447 27.72 16.33 -21.71
C GLU A 447 26.73 17.24 -22.47
N GLY A 448 26.51 18.49 -22.01
CA GLY A 448 25.60 19.47 -22.63
C GLY A 448 24.11 19.24 -22.36
N ARG A 449 23.73 18.22 -21.56
CA ARG A 449 22.34 17.78 -21.38
C ARG A 449 21.65 18.54 -20.24
N SER A 450 20.41 18.99 -20.46
CA SER A 450 19.58 19.58 -19.41
C SER A 450 19.22 18.55 -18.34
N VAL A 451 19.04 18.99 -17.09
CA VAL A 451 18.89 18.12 -15.92
C VAL A 451 17.59 18.41 -15.17
N ALA A 452 16.88 17.35 -14.75
CA ALA A 452 15.72 17.43 -13.88
C ALA A 452 16.03 16.75 -12.54
N ILE A 453 16.04 17.52 -11.45
CA ILE A 453 16.28 17.04 -10.08
C ILE A 453 14.93 16.81 -9.38
N ASP A 454 14.44 15.56 -9.39
CA ASP A 454 13.26 15.17 -8.60
C ASP A 454 13.66 14.66 -7.21
N ASN A 455 13.65 15.59 -6.26
CA ASN A 455 13.79 15.34 -4.83
C ASN A 455 12.81 16.25 -4.08
N THR A 456 12.63 16.07 -2.77
CA THR A 456 11.78 16.97 -1.96
C THR A 456 12.34 18.39 -1.87
N ASN A 457 13.68 18.52 -1.76
CA ASN A 457 14.44 19.78 -1.68
C ASN A 457 13.80 20.86 -0.76
N PRO A 458 13.45 20.52 0.50
CA PRO A 458 12.59 21.37 1.35
C PRO A 458 13.29 22.65 1.82
N ASP A 459 14.57 22.57 2.13
CA ASP A 459 15.37 23.64 2.70
C ASP A 459 16.29 24.35 1.67
N GLN A 460 16.81 25.51 2.05
CA GLN A 460 17.65 26.34 1.19
C GLN A 460 19.01 25.69 0.88
N GLU A 461 19.58 24.92 1.82
CA GLU A 461 20.89 24.29 1.66
C GLU A 461 20.85 23.16 0.63
N SER A 462 19.84 22.29 0.74
CA SER A 462 19.54 21.22 -0.23
C SER A 462 19.37 21.75 -1.65
N ARG A 463 18.67 22.88 -1.82
CA ARG A 463 18.53 23.54 -3.13
C ARG A 463 19.83 24.19 -3.61
N LYS A 464 20.57 24.86 -2.72
CA LYS A 464 21.82 25.55 -3.03
C LYS A 464 22.85 24.64 -3.69
N ARG A 465 22.94 23.36 -3.28
CA ARG A 465 23.82 22.33 -3.89
C ARG A 465 23.65 22.21 -5.41
N TYR A 466 22.43 22.33 -5.94
CA TYR A 466 22.17 22.26 -7.38
C TYR A 466 22.30 23.63 -8.07
N VAL A 467 21.94 24.71 -7.38
CA VAL A 467 22.13 26.10 -7.88
C VAL A 467 23.62 26.39 -8.09
N ASP A 468 24.49 25.96 -7.18
CA ASP A 468 25.93 26.17 -7.28
C ASP A 468 26.54 25.36 -8.44
N VAL A 469 26.06 24.14 -8.70
CA VAL A 469 26.44 23.35 -9.88
C VAL A 469 26.03 24.04 -11.18
N ALA A 470 24.80 24.55 -11.26
CA ALA A 470 24.31 25.27 -12.44
C ALA A 470 25.14 26.54 -12.71
N LYS A 471 25.43 27.33 -11.66
CA LYS A 471 26.30 28.51 -11.74
C LYS A 471 27.72 28.17 -12.20
N ALA A 472 28.33 27.13 -11.63
CA ALA A 472 29.67 26.70 -12.02
C ALA A 472 29.77 26.20 -13.48
N ALA A 473 28.66 25.67 -14.02
CA ALA A 473 28.54 25.28 -15.43
C ALA A 473 28.07 26.41 -16.36
N GLY A 474 27.77 27.61 -15.85
CA GLY A 474 27.28 28.74 -16.65
C GLY A 474 25.86 28.56 -17.20
N VAL A 475 25.06 27.64 -16.66
CA VAL A 475 23.71 27.32 -17.14
C VAL A 475 22.61 27.93 -16.27
N THR A 476 21.42 28.10 -16.85
CA THR A 476 20.25 28.58 -16.10
C THR A 476 19.75 27.53 -15.11
N CYS A 477 19.25 27.96 -13.95
CA CYS A 477 18.62 27.10 -12.97
C CYS A 477 17.19 27.59 -12.69
N ARG A 478 16.18 26.73 -12.90
CA ARG A 478 14.76 27.02 -12.64
C ARG A 478 14.23 26.16 -11.49
N CYS A 479 13.24 26.70 -10.77
CA CYS A 479 12.55 26.00 -9.70
C CYS A 479 11.15 25.60 -10.16
N PHE A 480 10.80 24.32 -10.04
CA PHE A 480 9.42 23.85 -10.20
C PHE A 480 8.84 23.61 -8.81
N HIS A 481 8.05 24.57 -8.33
CA HIS A 481 7.42 24.52 -7.02
C HIS A 481 6.04 23.85 -7.11
N PHE A 482 5.94 22.63 -6.58
CA PHE A 482 4.70 21.89 -6.46
C PHE A 482 3.97 22.38 -5.21
N SER A 483 3.00 23.27 -5.41
CA SER A 483 2.22 23.97 -4.39
C SER A 483 1.26 23.09 -3.58
N ALA A 484 1.23 21.78 -3.85
CA ALA A 484 0.35 20.84 -3.15
C ALA A 484 0.57 20.91 -1.63
N SER A 485 -0.50 21.16 -0.88
CA SER A 485 -0.47 21.21 0.59
C SER A 485 -0.14 19.84 1.19
N MET A 486 0.18 19.81 2.49
CA MET A 486 0.42 18.56 3.21
C MET A 486 -0.80 17.61 3.13
N GLU A 487 -2.02 18.14 3.21
CA GLU A 487 -3.24 17.33 3.12
C GLU A 487 -3.52 16.84 1.69
N GLN A 488 -3.21 17.65 0.67
CA GLN A 488 -3.24 17.21 -0.73
C GLN A 488 -2.23 16.07 -1.00
N ALA A 489 -1.01 16.19 -0.46
CA ALA A 489 0.01 15.15 -0.58
C ALA A 489 -0.36 13.87 0.19
N LYS A 490 -0.94 13.97 1.39
CA LYS A 490 -1.50 12.83 2.14
C LYS A 490 -2.66 12.17 1.38
N HIS A 491 -3.58 12.96 0.82
CA HIS A 491 -4.68 12.45 -0.02
C HIS A 491 -4.12 11.68 -1.21
N ASN A 492 -3.19 12.27 -1.97
CA ASN A 492 -2.63 11.62 -3.15
C ASN A 492 -1.82 10.35 -2.79
N ASN A 493 -1.07 10.35 -1.69
CA ASN A 493 -0.44 9.12 -1.16
C ASN A 493 -1.48 8.02 -0.85
N ARG A 494 -2.62 8.38 -0.24
CA ARG A 494 -3.73 7.43 0.00
C ARG A 494 -4.34 6.95 -1.32
N PHE A 495 -4.55 7.85 -2.29
CA PHE A 495 -5.06 7.52 -3.62
C PHE A 495 -4.12 6.55 -4.37
N CYS A 496 -2.82 6.87 -4.48
CA CYS A 496 -1.85 5.96 -5.11
C CYS A 496 -1.77 4.59 -4.44
N ARG A 497 -1.91 4.50 -3.11
CA ARG A 497 -1.98 3.20 -2.40
C ARG A 497 -3.24 2.39 -2.72
N ILE A 498 -4.31 3.06 -3.15
CA ILE A 498 -5.60 2.45 -3.52
C ILE A 498 -5.63 2.06 -5.00
N SER A 499 -5.08 2.90 -5.89
CA SER A 499 -5.07 2.66 -7.35
C SER A 499 -4.00 1.67 -7.82
N CYS A 500 -3.09 1.25 -6.94
CA CYS A 500 -2.06 0.23 -7.21
C CYS A 500 -2.42 -1.16 -6.66
N THR A 501 -3.66 -1.37 -6.20
CA THR A 501 -4.22 -2.67 -5.80
C THR A 501 -5.40 -3.04 -6.68
#